data_AF-U1I0D0-F1
#
_entry.id   AF-U1I0D0-F1
#
_cell.length_a   1.000
_cell.length_b   1.000
_cell.length_c   1.000
_cell.angle_alpha   90.00
_cell.angle_beta   90.00
_cell.angle_gamma   90.00
#
_symmetry.space_group_name_H-M   'P 1'
#
loop_
_entity.id
_entity.type
_entity.pdbx_description
1 polymer ?
#
loop_
_entity_poly.entity_id
_entity_poly.type
_entity_poly.pdbx_seq_one_letter_code
_entity_poly.pdbx_strand_id
1 'polypeptide(L)'
;MDPRLGGKALQNLKMFKSLCGDEALSKVVLATTFWGNVNSSTGMVREKEFEKSEYWGKMIQKGSKVLRQDDGRASARLIIEYLVKKRTPASAGVALDIQIQMVDEGKSLDQTGAGQEMNAQILAMRKEYENKIATLRADLRVAIERKDKKWKAQIEDERRRTKTKLENAEKDRMKLQADNEELKKRISDRRRSFDRDFLDTERRMQGLAYELQIMRERNEAAEKQQELRYQVQAKQDKLEMLQWKIRQAQTCVLM
;
A
#
# COMPACT_ATOMS: atom_id res chain seq x y z
N MET A 1 30.25 2.83 -0.29
CA MET A 1 29.36 3.96 0.10
C MET A 1 28.46 3.45 1.21
N ASP A 2 28.27 4.21 2.29
CA ASP A 2 27.36 3.86 3.39
C ASP A 2 26.01 4.57 3.13
N PRO A 3 24.95 3.88 2.66
CA PRO A 3 23.68 4.51 2.35
C PRO A 3 23.04 5.01 3.65
N ARG A 4 22.84 6.33 3.75
CA ARG A 4 22.16 6.96 4.89
C ARG A 4 20.88 7.61 4.41
N LEU A 5 19.84 7.52 5.23
CA LEU A 5 18.59 8.22 4.97
C LEU A 5 18.83 9.72 5.25
N GLY A 6 19.10 10.47 4.18
CA GLY A 6 19.41 11.90 4.26
C GLY A 6 18.17 12.77 4.44
N GLY A 7 18.37 14.07 4.70
CA GLY A 7 17.27 15.02 4.97
C GLY A 7 16.19 15.06 3.87
N LYS A 8 16.57 14.91 2.59
CA LYS A 8 15.61 14.84 1.47
C LYS A 8 14.71 13.60 1.53
N ALA A 9 15.25 12.46 1.99
CA ALA A 9 14.45 11.25 2.13
C ALA A 9 13.43 11.38 3.28
N LEU A 10 13.79 12.07 4.36
CA LEU A 10 12.86 12.38 5.46
C LEU A 10 11.74 13.34 5.01
N GLN A 11 12.07 14.36 4.22
CA GLN A 11 11.08 15.26 3.63
C GLN A 11 10.10 14.50 2.72
N ASN A 12 10.60 13.58 1.90
CA ASN A 12 9.75 12.71 1.08
C ASN A 12 8.85 11.81 1.92
N LEU A 13 9.34 11.24 3.03
CA LEU A 13 8.54 10.43 3.95
C LEU A 13 7.44 11.27 4.63
N LYS A 14 7.74 12.51 5.00
CA LYS A 14 6.75 13.43 5.56
C LYS A 14 5.64 13.74 4.54
N MET A 15 6.02 14.06 3.30
CA MET A 15 5.06 14.24 2.21
C MET A 15 4.23 12.98 1.93
N PHE A 16 4.87 11.80 1.91
CA PHE A 16 4.20 10.51 1.71
C PHE A 16 3.18 10.24 2.81
N LYS A 17 3.52 10.53 4.08
CA LYS A 17 2.58 10.43 5.19
C LYS A 17 1.36 11.33 4.97
N SER A 18 1.56 12.58 4.58
CA SER A 18 0.47 13.53 4.30
C SER A 18 -0.38 13.13 3.08
N LEU A 19 0.19 12.41 2.11
CA LEU A 19 -0.57 11.87 0.99
C LEU A 19 -1.49 10.74 1.45
N CYS A 20 -0.94 9.80 2.21
CA CYS A 20 -1.65 8.60 2.62
C CYS A 20 -2.70 8.87 3.69
N GLY A 21 -2.38 9.68 4.70
CA GLY A 21 -3.16 9.77 5.93
C GLY A 21 -2.91 8.60 6.88
N ASP A 22 -3.24 8.82 8.15
CA ASP A 22 -2.92 7.88 9.23
C ASP A 22 -3.62 6.51 9.04
N GLU A 23 -4.83 6.46 8.50
CA GLU A 23 -5.60 5.23 8.29
C GLU A 23 -4.97 4.30 7.24
N ALA A 24 -4.45 4.89 6.16
CA ALA A 24 -3.81 4.17 5.07
C ALA A 24 -2.42 3.64 5.44
N LEU A 25 -1.79 4.10 6.51
CA LEU A 25 -0.46 3.63 6.94
C LEU A 25 -0.43 2.15 7.29
N SER A 26 -1.56 1.58 7.71
CA SER A 26 -1.73 0.13 7.94
C SER A 26 -1.52 -0.72 6.67
N LYS A 27 -1.53 -0.08 5.49
CA LYS A 27 -1.33 -0.70 4.17
C LYS A 27 0.05 -0.40 3.58
N VAL A 28 0.93 0.24 4.34
CA VAL A 28 2.28 0.59 3.92
C VAL A 28 3.29 -0.43 4.43
N VAL A 29 4.21 -0.82 3.54
CA VAL A 29 5.42 -1.55 3.91
C VAL A 29 6.62 -0.63 3.80
N LEU A 30 7.40 -0.57 4.88
CA LEU A 30 8.69 0.10 4.94
C LEU A 30 9.78 -0.94 4.65
N ALA A 31 10.24 -0.99 3.40
CA ALA A 31 11.22 -1.97 2.98
C ALA A 31 12.65 -1.48 3.24
N THR A 32 13.47 -2.27 3.94
CA THR A 32 14.90 -2.01 4.10
C THR A 32 15.69 -2.76 3.02
N THR A 33 16.60 -2.09 2.33
CA THR A 33 17.39 -2.63 1.19
C THR A 33 18.89 -2.63 1.49
N PHE A 34 19.72 -3.06 0.53
CA PHE A 34 21.20 -3.11 0.62
C PHE A 34 21.76 -4.06 1.69
N TRP A 35 21.03 -5.11 2.03
CA TRP A 35 21.45 -6.11 3.03
C TRP A 35 22.70 -6.90 2.60
N GLY A 36 22.98 -7.00 1.29
CA GLY A 36 24.24 -7.59 0.78
C GLY A 36 25.46 -6.69 0.93
N ASN A 37 25.28 -5.41 1.27
CA ASN A 37 26.35 -4.40 1.30
C ASN A 37 26.77 -4.02 2.72
N VAL A 38 26.17 -4.62 3.75
CA VAL A 38 26.42 -4.32 5.15
C VAL A 38 26.58 -5.61 5.96
N ASN A 39 27.44 -5.58 6.98
CA ASN A 39 27.50 -6.69 7.94
C ASN A 39 26.12 -6.83 8.63
N SER A 40 25.66 -8.07 8.78
CA SER A 40 24.36 -8.38 9.38
C SER A 40 24.15 -7.73 10.76
N SER A 41 25.17 -7.73 11.62
CA SER A 41 25.10 -7.11 12.95
C SER A 41 24.83 -5.60 12.87
N THR A 42 25.59 -4.89 12.04
CA THR A 42 25.41 -3.46 11.78
C THR A 42 24.05 -3.18 11.13
N GLY A 43 23.63 -4.00 10.17
CA GLY A 43 22.31 -3.87 9.52
C GLY A 43 21.16 -3.99 10.52
N MET A 44 21.24 -4.96 11.45
CA MET A 44 20.22 -5.14 12.50
C MET A 44 20.16 -3.96 13.47
N VAL A 45 21.30 -3.39 13.84
CA VAL A 45 21.32 -2.19 14.71
C VAL A 45 20.65 -1.02 13.99
N ARG A 46 21.00 -0.79 12.72
CA ARG A 46 20.42 0.30 11.91
C ARG A 46 18.93 0.13 11.65
N GLU A 47 18.47 -1.08 11.39
CA GLU A 47 17.05 -1.38 11.24
C GLU A 47 16.28 -1.01 12.52
N LYS A 48 16.80 -1.39 13.70
CA LYS A 48 16.20 -1.00 14.98
C LYS A 48 16.22 0.52 15.22
N GLU A 49 17.27 1.21 14.77
CA GLU A 49 17.30 2.68 14.83
C GLU A 49 16.23 3.29 13.93
N PHE A 50 16.01 2.75 12.72
CA PHE A 50 14.92 3.20 11.86
C PHE A 50 13.57 2.96 12.50
N GLU A 51 13.30 1.78 13.05
CA GLU A 51 12.04 1.47 13.73
C GLU A 51 11.73 2.43 14.89
N LYS A 52 12.75 2.94 15.56
CA LYS A 52 12.63 3.92 16.66
C LYS A 52 12.67 5.37 16.21
N SER A 53 12.98 5.63 14.94
CA SER A 53 13.04 6.99 14.42
C SER A 53 11.68 7.66 14.49
N GLU A 54 11.66 8.99 14.61
CA GLU A 54 10.40 9.74 14.72
C GLU A 54 9.45 9.45 13.55
N TYR A 55 9.98 9.26 12.35
CA TYR A 55 9.18 9.09 11.13
C TYR A 55 8.66 7.66 11.00
N TRP A 56 9.55 6.66 10.97
CA TRP A 56 9.13 5.27 10.81
C TRP A 56 8.41 4.76 12.05
N GLY A 57 8.84 5.15 13.25
CA GLY A 57 8.17 4.79 14.50
C GLY A 57 6.70 5.24 14.51
N LYS A 58 6.42 6.48 14.09
CA LYS A 58 5.03 6.96 13.95
C LYS A 58 4.24 6.16 12.91
N MET A 59 4.85 5.78 11.79
CA MET A 59 4.18 4.96 10.76
C MET A 59 3.91 3.53 11.26
N ILE A 60 4.87 2.92 11.96
CA ILE A 60 4.75 1.59 12.55
C ILE A 60 3.65 1.56 13.61
N GLN A 61 3.56 2.59 14.46
CA GLN A 61 2.47 2.72 15.44
C GLN A 61 1.08 2.76 14.78
N LYS A 62 0.99 3.24 13.54
CA LYS A 62 -0.24 3.29 12.74
C LYS A 62 -0.44 2.05 11.86
N GLY A 63 0.40 1.02 12.04
CA GLY A 63 0.24 -0.29 11.42
C GLY A 63 1.11 -0.56 10.20
N SER A 64 2.02 0.35 9.83
CA SER A 64 3.00 0.06 8.78
C SER A 64 3.94 -1.08 9.19
N LYS A 65 4.32 -1.92 8.23
CA LYS A 65 5.18 -3.10 8.49
C LYS A 65 6.58 -2.87 7.93
N VAL A 66 7.60 -3.14 8.73
CA VAL A 66 8.98 -3.21 8.24
C VAL A 66 9.26 -4.61 7.70
N LEU A 67 9.81 -4.68 6.49
CA LEU A 67 10.24 -5.93 5.84
C LEU A 67 11.60 -5.71 5.17
N ARG A 68 12.43 -6.74 5.10
CA ARG A 68 13.71 -6.68 4.40
C ARG A 68 13.52 -7.04 2.93
N GLN A 69 14.13 -6.29 2.04
CA GLN A 69 14.28 -6.63 0.63
C GLN A 69 15.77 -6.82 0.36
N ASP A 70 16.19 -8.07 0.21
CA ASP A 70 17.59 -8.50 0.16
C ASP A 70 18.08 -8.70 -1.29
N ASP A 71 17.59 -7.86 -2.21
CA ASP A 71 17.83 -7.95 -3.66
C ASP A 71 17.35 -9.26 -4.33
N GLY A 72 16.73 -10.17 -3.55
CA GLY A 72 16.19 -11.43 -4.02
C GLY A 72 14.74 -11.34 -4.52
N ARG A 73 14.39 -12.23 -5.47
CA ARG A 73 13.01 -12.43 -5.90
C ARG A 73 12.11 -12.90 -4.75
N ALA A 74 12.66 -13.68 -3.83
CA ALA A 74 11.92 -14.25 -2.69
C ALA A 74 11.43 -13.14 -1.73
N SER A 75 12.31 -12.22 -1.31
CA SER A 75 11.93 -11.12 -0.42
C SER A 75 10.92 -10.17 -1.07
N ALA A 76 11.10 -9.87 -2.37
CA ALA A 76 10.16 -9.05 -3.12
C ALA A 76 8.76 -9.71 -3.18
N ARG A 77 8.72 -11.03 -3.40
CA ARG A 77 7.48 -11.80 -3.40
C ARG A 77 6.81 -11.77 -2.02
N LEU A 78 7.56 -11.91 -0.93
CA LEU A 78 7.01 -11.85 0.43
C LEU A 78 6.35 -10.48 0.72
N ILE A 79 6.97 -9.39 0.29
CA ILE A 79 6.41 -8.03 0.43
C ILE A 79 5.09 -7.92 -0.35
N ILE A 80 5.06 -8.39 -1.60
CA ILE A 80 3.85 -8.36 -2.43
C ILE A 80 2.75 -9.24 -1.81
N GLU A 81 3.07 -10.46 -1.40
CA GLU A 81 2.12 -11.36 -0.75
C GLU A 81 1.55 -10.76 0.54
N TYR A 82 2.38 -10.08 1.33
CA TYR A 82 1.92 -9.36 2.52
C TYR A 82 0.90 -8.28 2.16
N LEU A 83 1.20 -7.44 1.16
CA LEU A 83 0.31 -6.37 0.71
C LEU A 83 -1.01 -6.91 0.14
N VAL A 84 -0.94 -7.97 -0.67
CA VAL A 84 -2.13 -8.62 -1.26
C VAL A 84 -3.00 -9.26 -0.19
N LYS A 85 -2.41 -9.98 0.79
CA LYS A 85 -3.17 -10.57 1.91
C LYS A 85 -3.81 -9.50 2.80
N LYS A 86 -3.19 -8.34 2.93
CA LYS A 86 -3.75 -7.20 3.66
C LYS A 86 -4.89 -6.53 2.91
N ARG A 87 -5.06 -6.75 1.61
CA ARG A 87 -6.19 -6.26 0.83
C ARG A 87 -7.39 -7.19 1.05
N THR A 88 -8.16 -6.90 2.09
CA THR A 88 -9.46 -7.55 2.33
C THR A 88 -10.59 -6.70 1.75
N PRO A 89 -11.78 -7.26 1.48
CA PRO A 89 -12.94 -6.48 1.07
C PRO A 89 -13.23 -5.34 2.07
N ALA A 90 -13.23 -5.64 3.37
CA ALA A 90 -13.42 -4.67 4.44
C ALA A 90 -12.34 -3.56 4.51
N SER A 91 -11.23 -3.69 3.78
CA SER A 91 -10.15 -2.70 3.76
C SER A 91 -9.83 -2.16 2.35
N ALA A 92 -10.67 -2.48 1.38
CA ALA A 92 -10.56 -1.97 0.02
C ALA A 92 -10.93 -0.47 -0.06
N GLY A 93 -11.72 0.04 0.89
CA GLY A 93 -12.25 1.40 0.89
C GLY A 93 -11.43 2.45 1.65
N VAL A 94 -10.20 2.17 2.07
CA VAL A 94 -9.39 3.19 2.78
C VAL A 94 -8.99 4.28 1.79
N ALA A 95 -9.67 5.42 1.87
CA ALA A 95 -9.36 6.60 1.07
C ALA A 95 -8.08 7.25 1.60
N LEU A 96 -7.23 7.72 0.69
CA LEU A 96 -6.05 8.48 1.09
C LEU A 96 -6.46 9.90 1.50
N ASP A 97 -5.77 10.51 2.47
CA ASP A 97 -6.06 11.88 2.93
C ASP A 97 -6.11 12.88 1.77
N ILE A 98 -5.20 12.76 0.79
CA ILE A 98 -5.23 13.63 -0.39
C ILE A 98 -6.52 13.49 -1.20
N GLN A 99 -7.08 12.28 -1.30
CA GLN A 99 -8.33 12.03 -2.02
C GLN A 99 -9.51 12.64 -1.26
N ILE A 100 -9.54 12.49 0.06
CA ILE A 100 -10.56 13.10 0.93
C ILE A 100 -10.49 14.62 0.82
N GLN A 101 -9.32 15.21 1.00
CA GLN A 101 -9.11 16.65 0.94
C GLN A 101 -9.52 17.25 -0.42
N MET A 102 -9.16 16.58 -1.53
CA MET A 102 -9.44 17.12 -2.86
C MET A 102 -10.88 16.90 -3.33
N VAL A 103 -11.47 15.75 -3.02
CA VAL A 103 -12.79 15.35 -3.53
C VAL A 103 -13.90 15.67 -2.53
N ASP A 104 -13.71 15.32 -1.25
CA ASP A 104 -14.74 15.44 -0.22
C ASP A 104 -14.73 16.83 0.42
N GLU A 105 -13.54 17.39 0.69
CA GLU A 105 -13.38 18.75 1.24
C GLU A 105 -13.23 19.84 0.16
N GLY A 106 -13.11 19.46 -1.12
CA GLY A 106 -13.03 20.39 -2.26
C GLY A 106 -11.73 21.21 -2.36
N LYS A 107 -10.69 20.89 -1.58
CA LYS A 107 -9.40 21.61 -1.57
C LYS A 107 -8.68 21.48 -2.91
N SER A 108 -7.98 22.53 -3.32
CA SER A 108 -6.99 22.42 -4.39
C SER A 108 -5.74 21.66 -3.90
N LEU A 109 -4.97 21.07 -4.80
CA LEU A 109 -3.76 20.28 -4.52
C LEU A 109 -2.79 21.05 -3.64
N ASP A 110 -2.58 22.34 -3.89
CA ASP A 110 -1.70 23.21 -3.09
C ASP A 110 -2.22 23.48 -1.67
N GLN A 111 -3.52 23.32 -1.44
CA GLN A 111 -4.15 23.43 -0.12
C GLN A 111 -4.16 22.10 0.66
N THR A 112 -3.88 20.98 0.00
CA THR A 112 -3.78 19.67 0.67
C THR A 112 -2.55 19.62 1.58
N GLY A 113 -2.57 18.74 2.59
CA GLY A 113 -1.42 18.56 3.49
C GLY A 113 -0.14 18.16 2.74
N ALA A 114 -0.28 17.33 1.70
CA ALA A 114 0.84 16.94 0.84
C ALA A 114 1.33 18.09 -0.05
N GLY A 115 0.41 18.88 -0.63
CA GLY A 115 0.75 20.03 -1.45
C GLY A 115 1.44 21.14 -0.66
N GLN A 116 1.00 21.40 0.57
CA GLN A 116 1.66 22.34 1.48
C GLN A 116 3.08 21.88 1.82
N GLU A 117 3.29 20.60 2.09
CA GLU A 117 4.61 20.05 2.37
C GLU A 117 5.56 20.15 1.16
N MET A 118 5.06 19.87 -0.04
CA MET A 118 5.80 20.05 -1.29
C MET A 118 6.11 21.54 -1.55
N ASN A 119 5.14 22.42 -1.37
CA ASN A 119 5.32 23.86 -1.58
C ASN A 119 6.35 24.43 -0.58
N ALA A 120 6.35 23.99 0.67
CA ALA A 120 7.36 24.36 1.65
C ALA A 120 8.77 23.95 1.21
N GLN A 121 8.93 22.74 0.64
CA GLN A 121 10.22 22.29 0.08
C GLN A 121 10.66 23.13 -1.12
N ILE A 122 9.73 23.44 -2.04
CA ILE A 122 10.02 24.29 -3.20
C ILE A 122 10.47 25.68 -2.74
N LEU A 123 9.77 26.28 -1.77
CA LEU A 123 10.12 27.59 -1.23
C LEU A 123 11.48 27.58 -0.52
N ALA A 124 11.81 26.52 0.23
CA ALA A 124 13.12 26.36 0.85
C ALA A 124 14.23 26.28 -0.19
N MET A 125 14.07 25.44 -1.22
CA MET A 125 15.03 25.35 -2.34
C MET A 125 15.18 26.68 -3.07
N ARG A 126 14.07 27.41 -3.26
CA ARG A 126 14.07 28.73 -3.89
C ARG A 126 14.97 29.70 -3.14
N LYS A 127 14.78 29.79 -1.82
CA LYS A 127 15.59 30.62 -0.93
C LYS A 127 17.07 30.23 -0.96
N GLU A 128 17.38 28.94 -0.99
CA GLU A 128 18.76 28.46 -1.14
C GLU A 128 19.39 28.90 -2.46
N TYR A 129 18.68 28.80 -3.58
CA TYR A 129 19.16 29.25 -4.89
C TYR A 129 19.32 30.77 -4.97
N GLU A 130 18.38 31.53 -4.41
CA GLU A 130 18.47 33.00 -4.31
C GLU A 130 19.72 33.42 -3.53
N ASN A 131 19.95 32.81 -2.36
CA ASN A 131 21.14 33.05 -1.55
C ASN A 131 22.42 32.68 -2.29
N LYS A 132 22.46 31.51 -2.94
CA LYS A 132 23.62 31.06 -3.70
C LYS A 132 23.93 31.99 -4.88
N ILE A 133 22.91 32.50 -5.57
CA ILE A 133 23.08 33.52 -6.63
C ILE A 133 23.65 34.81 -6.04
N ALA A 134 23.19 35.24 -4.86
CA ALA A 134 23.72 36.43 -4.19
C ALA A 134 25.20 36.26 -3.80
N THR A 135 25.59 35.10 -3.26
CA THR A 135 26.99 34.77 -2.96
C THR A 135 27.84 34.76 -4.22
N LEU A 136 27.40 34.09 -5.29
CA LEU A 136 28.13 34.05 -6.57
C LEU A 136 28.27 35.44 -7.19
N ARG A 137 27.31 36.35 -6.97
CA ARG A 137 27.43 37.77 -7.40
C ARG A 137 28.51 38.52 -6.60
N ALA A 138 28.68 38.22 -5.31
CA ALA A 138 29.75 38.78 -4.51
C ALA A 138 31.13 38.23 -4.96
N ASP A 139 31.23 36.91 -5.14
CA ASP A 139 32.46 36.25 -5.61
C ASP A 139 32.88 36.76 -7.00
N LEU A 140 31.91 37.02 -7.88
CA LEU A 140 32.16 37.59 -9.20
C LEU A 140 32.84 38.97 -9.13
N ARG A 141 32.44 39.82 -8.16
CA ARG A 141 33.09 41.13 -7.96
C ARG A 141 34.56 40.96 -7.57
N VAL A 142 34.85 40.07 -6.62
CA VAL A 142 36.21 39.76 -6.18
C VAL A 142 37.05 39.18 -7.33
N ALA A 143 36.47 38.31 -8.15
CA ALA A 143 37.17 37.73 -9.32
C ALA A 143 37.50 38.80 -10.38
N ILE A 144 36.62 39.79 -10.59
CA ILE A 144 36.88 40.94 -11.48
C ILE A 144 38.02 41.81 -10.93
N GLU A 145 38.02 42.12 -9.64
CA GLU A 145 39.09 42.88 -8.98
C GLU A 145 40.46 42.19 -9.10
N ARG A 146 40.48 40.86 -8.95
CA ARG A 146 41.70 40.05 -9.10
C ARG A 146 42.09 39.75 -10.54
N LYS A 147 41.31 40.21 -11.53
CA LYS A 147 41.50 39.97 -12.98
C LYS A 147 41.61 38.47 -13.34
N ASP A 148 41.01 37.58 -12.55
CA ASP A 148 41.04 36.14 -12.80
C ASP A 148 39.94 35.73 -13.79
N LYS A 149 40.32 35.60 -15.06
CA LYS A 149 39.40 35.23 -16.15
C LYS A 149 38.83 33.83 -16.00
N LYS A 150 39.61 32.87 -15.45
CA LYS A 150 39.18 31.46 -15.34
C LYS A 150 38.15 31.32 -14.21
N TRP A 151 38.43 31.95 -13.07
CA TRP A 151 37.50 31.96 -11.94
C TRP A 151 36.20 32.71 -12.27
N LYS A 152 36.30 33.85 -12.98
CA LYS A 152 35.13 34.58 -13.50
C LYS A 152 34.21 33.68 -14.34
N ALA A 153 34.78 32.96 -15.32
CA ALA A 153 34.01 32.08 -16.20
C ALA A 153 33.31 30.93 -15.44
N GLN A 154 33.98 30.37 -14.42
CA GLN A 154 33.41 29.32 -13.56
C GLN A 154 32.22 29.85 -12.73
N ILE A 155 32.36 31.03 -12.11
CA ILE A 155 31.29 31.66 -11.32
C ILE A 155 30.09 31.99 -12.21
N GLU A 156 30.31 32.52 -13.42
CA GLU A 156 29.24 32.84 -14.35
C GLU A 156 28.47 31.59 -14.80
N ASP A 157 29.16 30.49 -15.06
CA ASP A 157 28.50 29.21 -15.41
C ASP A 157 27.71 28.64 -14.22
N GLU A 158 28.28 28.62 -13.00
CA GLU A 158 27.57 28.16 -11.81
C GLU A 158 26.34 29.03 -11.50
N ARG A 159 26.45 30.35 -11.70
CA ARG A 159 25.34 31.29 -11.55
C ARG A 159 24.24 31.01 -12.58
N ARG A 160 24.62 30.75 -13.84
CA ARG A 160 23.67 30.39 -14.91
C ARG A 160 22.94 29.09 -14.57
N ARG A 161 23.67 28.05 -14.16
CA ARG A 161 23.07 26.76 -13.74
C ARG A 161 22.12 26.93 -12.57
N THR A 162 22.51 27.71 -11.56
CA THR A 162 21.66 27.98 -10.38
C THR A 162 20.41 28.77 -10.75
N LYS A 163 20.53 29.74 -11.66
CA LYS A 163 19.37 30.49 -12.17
C LYS A 163 18.38 29.59 -12.91
N THR A 164 18.85 28.67 -13.75
CA THR A 164 17.97 27.70 -14.42
C THR A 164 17.25 26.80 -13.41
N LYS A 165 17.93 26.36 -12.34
CA LYS A 165 17.28 25.60 -11.26
C LYS A 165 16.19 26.41 -10.54
N LEU A 166 16.43 27.71 -10.32
CA LEU A 166 15.44 28.62 -9.74
C LEU A 166 14.21 28.78 -10.64
N GLU A 167 14.41 28.99 -11.94
CA GLU A 167 13.33 29.08 -12.93
C GLU A 167 12.52 27.77 -13.01
N ASN A 168 13.18 26.63 -12.93
CA ASN A 168 12.49 25.33 -12.90
C ASN A 168 11.67 25.14 -11.62
N ALA A 169 12.20 25.53 -10.46
CA ALA A 169 11.47 25.47 -9.20
C ALA A 169 10.20 26.35 -9.21
N GLU A 170 10.25 27.55 -9.82
CA GLU A 170 9.05 28.39 -10.03
C GLU A 170 8.03 27.72 -10.97
N LYS A 171 8.50 27.11 -12.07
CA LYS A 171 7.61 26.36 -12.98
C LYS A 171 6.93 25.19 -12.26
N ASP A 172 7.67 24.45 -11.45
CA ASP A 172 7.12 23.32 -10.69
C ASP A 172 6.09 23.81 -9.66
N ARG A 173 6.32 24.97 -9.04
CA ARG A 173 5.32 25.63 -8.16
C ARG A 173 4.05 26.00 -8.91
N MET A 174 4.17 26.57 -10.12
CA MET A 174 3.01 26.95 -10.94
C MET A 174 2.19 25.73 -11.38
N LYS A 175 2.84 24.62 -11.74
CA LYS A 175 2.15 23.38 -12.11
C LYS A 175 1.28 22.84 -10.97
N LEU A 176 1.77 22.89 -9.73
CA LEU A 176 1.00 22.48 -8.55
C LEU A 176 -0.30 23.30 -8.38
N GLN A 177 -0.33 24.54 -8.89
CA GLN A 177 -1.51 25.41 -8.81
C GLN A 177 -2.46 25.21 -10.01
N ALA A 178 -1.93 24.92 -11.20
CA ALA A 178 -2.71 24.86 -12.44
C ALA A 178 -3.47 23.53 -12.65
N ASP A 179 -2.91 22.40 -12.25
CA ASP A 179 -3.42 21.06 -12.65
C ASP A 179 -4.55 20.51 -11.75
N ASN A 180 -5.36 21.39 -11.14
CA ASN A 180 -6.24 21.01 -10.03
C ASN A 180 -7.56 20.35 -10.43
N GLU A 181 -8.26 20.88 -11.43
CA GLU A 181 -9.63 20.43 -11.73
C GLU A 181 -9.67 19.12 -12.52
N GLU A 182 -8.75 18.93 -13.48
CA GLU A 182 -8.64 17.65 -14.18
C GLU A 182 -8.22 16.52 -13.23
N LEU A 183 -7.26 16.80 -12.33
CA LEU A 183 -6.80 15.83 -11.34
C LEU A 183 -7.93 15.43 -10.38
N LYS A 184 -8.69 16.41 -9.86
CA LYS A 184 -9.88 16.15 -9.05
C LYS A 184 -10.87 15.24 -9.76
N LYS A 185 -11.18 15.53 -11.04
CA LYS A 185 -12.10 14.73 -11.84
C LYS A 185 -11.59 13.28 -11.99
N ARG A 186 -10.31 13.11 -12.36
CA ARG A 186 -9.69 11.77 -12.50
C ARG A 186 -9.73 10.97 -11.20
N ILE A 187 -9.47 11.61 -10.06
CA ILE A 187 -9.53 10.95 -8.74
C ILE A 187 -10.98 10.54 -8.41
N SER A 188 -11.93 11.44 -8.62
CA SER A 188 -13.36 11.18 -8.38
C SER A 188 -13.89 10.03 -9.25
N ASP A 189 -13.58 10.04 -10.55
CA ASP A 189 -14.01 9.00 -11.48
C ASP A 189 -13.39 7.64 -11.13
N ARG A 190 -12.10 7.62 -10.75
CA ARG A 190 -11.43 6.40 -10.29
C ARG A 190 -12.02 5.86 -8.99
N ARG A 191 -12.37 6.73 -8.03
CA ARG A 191 -13.04 6.34 -6.78
C ARG A 191 -14.40 5.71 -7.05
N ARG A 192 -15.23 6.36 -7.88
CA ARG A 192 -16.55 5.82 -8.31
C ARG A 192 -16.44 4.49 -9.04
N SER A 193 -15.41 4.29 -9.87
CA SER A 193 -15.16 2.98 -10.50
C SER A 193 -14.86 1.92 -9.45
N PHE A 194 -13.98 2.25 -8.51
CA PHE A 194 -13.58 1.32 -7.46
C PHE A 194 -14.74 0.95 -6.54
N ASP A 195 -15.57 1.92 -6.13
CA ASP A 195 -16.75 1.68 -5.31
C ASP A 195 -17.77 0.77 -6.02
N ARG A 196 -17.94 0.92 -7.34
CA ARG A 196 -18.80 0.04 -8.14
C ARG A 196 -18.26 -1.39 -8.20
N ASP A 197 -16.98 -1.55 -8.51
CA ASP A 197 -16.33 -2.88 -8.57
C ASP A 197 -16.37 -3.58 -7.21
N PHE A 198 -16.23 -2.81 -6.13
CA PHE A 198 -16.32 -3.30 -4.77
C PHE A 198 -17.73 -3.84 -4.45
N LEU A 199 -18.77 -3.05 -4.70
CA LEU A 199 -20.16 -3.45 -4.50
C LEU A 199 -20.57 -4.64 -5.38
N ASP A 200 -20.02 -4.75 -6.59
CA ASP A 200 -20.25 -5.92 -7.45
C ASP A 200 -19.58 -7.18 -6.90
N THR A 201 -18.33 -7.06 -6.45
CA THR A 201 -17.59 -8.18 -5.85
C THR A 201 -18.26 -8.68 -4.57
N GLU A 202 -18.72 -7.76 -3.72
CA GLU A 202 -19.44 -8.10 -2.48
C GLU A 202 -20.74 -8.85 -2.77
N ARG A 203 -21.53 -8.40 -3.75
CA ARG A 203 -22.73 -9.11 -4.21
C ARG A 203 -22.42 -10.52 -4.71
N ARG A 204 -21.36 -10.69 -5.51
CA ARG A 204 -20.92 -12.02 -5.97
C ARG A 204 -20.52 -12.93 -4.82
N MET A 205 -19.79 -12.42 -3.83
CA MET A 205 -19.41 -13.22 -2.66
C MET A 205 -20.60 -13.63 -1.81
N GLN A 206 -21.58 -12.75 -1.60
CA GLN A 206 -22.82 -13.09 -0.90
C GLN A 206 -23.61 -14.18 -1.63
N GLY A 207 -23.70 -14.10 -2.97
CA GLY A 207 -24.31 -15.14 -3.80
C GLY A 207 -23.61 -16.51 -3.64
N LEU A 208 -22.28 -16.54 -3.75
CA LEU A 208 -21.49 -17.75 -3.56
C LEU A 208 -21.63 -18.33 -2.14
N ALA A 209 -21.68 -17.47 -1.11
CA ALA A 209 -21.87 -17.91 0.27
C ALA A 209 -23.24 -18.58 0.47
N TYR A 210 -24.30 -18.00 -0.12
CA TYR A 210 -25.64 -18.57 -0.09
C TYR A 210 -25.71 -19.91 -0.84
N GLU A 211 -25.10 -20.02 -2.02
CA GLU A 211 -25.00 -21.29 -2.75
C GLU A 211 -24.27 -22.37 -1.95
N LEU A 212 -23.14 -22.03 -1.33
CA LEU A 212 -22.40 -22.94 -0.46
C LEU A 212 -23.24 -23.40 0.73
N GLN A 213 -24.06 -22.53 1.31
CA GLN A 213 -24.96 -22.89 2.39
C GLN A 213 -26.02 -23.89 1.94
N ILE A 214 -26.69 -23.64 0.81
CA ILE A 214 -27.67 -24.58 0.24
C ILE A 214 -27.02 -25.93 -0.06
N MET A 215 -25.80 -25.94 -0.62
CA MET A 215 -25.08 -27.17 -0.93
C MET A 215 -24.74 -27.97 0.34
N ARG A 216 -24.36 -27.29 1.44
CA ARG A 216 -24.13 -27.95 2.73
C ARG A 216 -25.39 -28.59 3.28
N GLU A 217 -26.50 -27.86 3.30
CA GLU A 217 -27.80 -28.37 3.77
C GLU A 217 -28.27 -29.57 2.94
N ARG A 218 -28.07 -29.53 1.61
CA ARG A 218 -28.36 -30.66 0.71
C ARG A 218 -27.50 -31.87 1.01
N ASN A 219 -26.19 -31.67 1.23
CA ASN A 219 -25.29 -32.77 1.56
C ASN A 219 -25.67 -33.42 2.90
N GLU A 220 -25.95 -32.61 3.93
CA GLU A 220 -26.40 -33.12 5.23
C GLU A 220 -27.73 -33.89 5.12
N ALA A 221 -28.67 -33.40 4.32
CA ALA A 221 -29.93 -34.10 4.07
C ALA A 221 -29.71 -35.43 3.33
N ALA A 222 -28.80 -35.46 2.36
CA ALA A 222 -28.45 -36.67 1.62
C ALA A 222 -27.80 -37.73 2.52
N GLU A 223 -26.88 -37.33 3.41
CA GLU A 223 -26.26 -38.22 4.39
C GLU A 223 -27.30 -38.84 5.33
N LYS A 224 -28.19 -38.03 5.90
CA LYS A 224 -29.30 -38.52 6.75
C LYS A 224 -30.22 -39.49 5.99
N GLN A 225 -30.53 -39.18 4.73
CA GLN A 225 -31.37 -40.04 3.91
C GLN A 225 -30.69 -41.38 3.62
N GLN A 226 -29.37 -41.38 3.36
CA GLN A 226 -28.60 -42.60 3.14
C GLN A 226 -28.56 -43.47 4.40
N GLU A 227 -28.35 -42.87 5.57
CA GLU A 227 -28.37 -43.59 6.84
C GLU A 227 -29.74 -44.23 7.13
N LEU A 228 -30.83 -43.48 6.89
CA LEU A 228 -32.18 -44.02 7.05
C LEU A 228 -32.43 -45.19 6.09
N ARG A 229 -31.98 -45.09 4.83
CA ARG A 229 -32.09 -46.20 3.86
C ARG A 229 -31.35 -47.44 4.35
N TYR A 230 -30.16 -47.28 4.90
CA TYR A 230 -29.40 -48.40 5.47
C TYR A 230 -30.15 -49.06 6.64
N GLN A 231 -30.73 -48.26 7.53
CA GLN A 231 -31.53 -48.78 8.65
C GLN A 231 -32.81 -49.50 8.17
N VAL A 232 -33.49 -48.96 7.16
CA VAL A 232 -34.68 -49.59 6.57
C VAL A 232 -34.30 -50.93 5.94
N GLN A 233 -33.23 -50.99 5.15
CA GLN A 233 -32.75 -52.22 4.52
C GLN A 233 -32.41 -53.27 5.59
N ALA A 234 -31.64 -52.90 6.62
CA ALA A 234 -31.28 -53.81 7.70
C ALA A 234 -32.51 -54.38 8.44
N LYS A 235 -33.57 -53.58 8.61
CA LYS A 235 -34.84 -54.04 9.18
C LYS A 235 -35.60 -54.98 8.23
N GLN A 236 -35.58 -54.70 6.92
CA GLN A 236 -36.18 -55.56 5.90
C GLN A 236 -35.49 -56.93 5.86
N ASP A 237 -34.15 -56.95 5.80
CA ASP A 237 -33.37 -58.19 5.81
C ASP A 237 -33.65 -59.04 7.05
N LYS A 238 -33.78 -58.40 8.22
CA LYS A 238 -34.13 -59.07 9.48
C LYS A 238 -35.55 -59.64 9.44
N LEU A 239 -36.51 -58.92 8.86
CA LEU A 239 -37.88 -59.39 8.69
C LEU A 239 -37.93 -60.60 7.76
N GLU A 240 -37.23 -60.56 6.62
CA GLU A 240 -37.14 -61.68 5.68
C GLU A 240 -36.52 -62.91 6.33
N MET A 241 -35.44 -62.73 7.12
CA MET A 241 -34.81 -63.82 7.86
C MET A 241 -35.76 -64.45 8.89
N LEU A 242 -36.53 -63.63 9.62
CA LEU A 242 -37.56 -64.14 10.55
C LEU A 242 -38.68 -64.88 9.81
N GLN A 243 -39.16 -64.35 8.69
CA GLN A 243 -40.17 -65.00 7.86
C GLN A 243 -39.67 -66.34 7.31
N TRP A 244 -38.42 -66.40 6.87
CA TRP A 244 -37.77 -67.63 6.41
C TRP A 244 -37.70 -68.68 7.53
N LYS A 245 -37.30 -68.28 8.75
CA LYS A 245 -37.28 -69.18 9.93
C LYS A 245 -38.68 -69.70 10.28
N ILE A 246 -39.70 -68.84 10.24
CA ILE A 246 -41.09 -69.24 10.50
C ILE A 246 -41.54 -70.28 9.47
N ARG A 247 -41.27 -70.06 8.18
CA ARG A 247 -41.62 -71.03 7.12
C ARG A 247 -40.91 -72.37 7.36
N GLN A 248 -39.61 -72.39 7.64
CA GLN A 248 -38.90 -73.64 7.93
C GLN A 248 -39.49 -74.40 9.13
N ALA A 249 -39.81 -73.69 10.22
CA ALA A 249 -40.42 -74.32 11.40
C ALA A 249 -41.79 -74.93 11.07
N GLN A 250 -42.60 -74.28 10.22
CA GLN A 250 -43.88 -74.82 9.76
C GLN A 250 -43.71 -76.07 8.88
N THR A 251 -42.67 -76.13 8.05
CA THR A 251 -42.39 -77.32 7.22
C THR A 251 -41.89 -78.51 8.04
N CYS A 252 -41.20 -78.28 9.15
CA CYS A 252 -40.71 -79.34 10.05
C CYS A 252 -41.79 -79.94 10.96
N VAL A 253 -42.94 -79.30 11.13
CA VAL A 253 -44.06 -79.79 11.97
C VAL A 253 -45.06 -80.65 11.16
N LEU A 254 -44.94 -80.66 9.82
CA LEU A 254 -45.82 -81.39 8.89
C LEU A 254 -45.18 -82.65 8.28
N MET A 255 -43.98 -83.05 8.73
CA MET A 255 -43.34 -84.36 8.45
C MET A 255 -43.30 -85.18 9.73
#